data_AF-A0A3B8UIZ2-F1
#
_entry.id   AF-A0A3B8UIZ2-F1
#
_cell.length_a   1.000
_cell.length_b   1.000
_cell.length_c   1.000
_cell.angle_alpha   90.00
_cell.angle_beta   90.00
_cell.angle_gamma   90.00
#
_symmetry.space_group_name_H-M   'P 1'
#
loop_
_entity.id
_entity.type
_entity.pdbx_description
1 polymer ?
#
loop_
_entity_poly.entity_id
_entity_poly.type
_entity_poly.pdbx_seq_one_letter_code
_entity_poly.pdbx_strand_id
1 'polypeptide(L)'
;MEQIDADIEDWKNFLSFIDECTDDYIYIYDLSNDHAIYSKRVTDTFALECAEFENAGMRLKDVIYPDDYEAVFNNISDLQNGIIKKHDMEYRWRSKKNGYVWISCRG
;
A
#
# COMPACT_ATOMS: atom_id res chain seq x y z
N MET A 1 7.60 -15.64 16.92
CA MET A 1 7.43 -16.23 15.58
C MET A 1 6.01 -16.73 15.42
N GLU A 2 5.59 -17.82 16.08
CA GLU A 2 4.22 -18.37 15.91
C GLU A 2 3.06 -17.39 16.16
N GLN A 3 3.16 -16.50 17.16
CA GLN A 3 2.09 -15.52 17.44
C GLN A 3 1.93 -14.46 16.33
N ILE A 4 3.06 -13.98 15.77
CA ILE A 4 3.06 -12.93 14.73
C ILE A 4 2.53 -13.50 13.41
N ASP A 5 2.87 -14.74 13.09
CA ASP A 5 2.40 -15.42 11.88
C ASP A 5 0.89 -15.70 11.93
N ALA A 6 0.37 -16.05 13.11
CA ALA A 6 -1.07 -16.23 13.33
C ALA A 6 -1.84 -14.90 13.17
N ASP A 7 -1.31 -13.80 13.72
CA ASP A 7 -1.93 -12.48 13.60
C ASP A 7 -1.98 -12.01 12.13
N ILE A 8 -0.91 -12.26 11.35
CA ILE A 8 -0.87 -11.91 9.92
C ILE A 8 -1.91 -12.68 9.11
N GLU A 9 -2.11 -13.97 9.39
CA GLU A 9 -3.10 -14.78 8.69
C GLU A 9 -4.53 -14.31 8.99
N ASP A 10 -4.83 -13.95 10.23
CA ASP A 10 -6.12 -13.37 10.61
C ASP A 10 -6.37 -12.04 9.89
N TRP A 11 -5.35 -11.17 9.79
CA TRP A 11 -5.46 -9.93 9.02
C TRP A 11 -5.68 -10.17 7.53
N LYS A 12 -5.04 -11.18 6.93
CA LYS A 12 -5.26 -11.56 5.53
C LYS A 12 -6.68 -12.05 5.29
N ASN A 13 -7.22 -12.86 6.20
CA ASN A 13 -8.60 -13.31 6.14
C ASN A 13 -9.58 -12.12 6.25
N PHE A 14 -9.34 -11.20 7.19
CA PHE A 14 -10.15 -9.98 7.30
C PHE A 14 -10.09 -9.12 6.04
N LEU A 15 -8.90 -8.90 5.47
CA LEU A 15 -8.72 -8.16 4.23
C LEU A 15 -9.50 -8.81 3.08
N SER A 16 -9.47 -10.14 2.94
CA SER A 16 -10.22 -10.83 1.88
C SER A 16 -11.74 -10.64 2.01
N PHE A 17 -12.27 -10.63 3.24
CA PHE A 17 -13.69 -10.41 3.47
C PHE A 17 -14.10 -8.97 3.12
N ILE A 18 -13.30 -7.98 3.51
CA ILE A 18 -13.58 -6.57 3.21
C ILE A 18 -13.41 -6.28 1.71
N ASP A 19 -12.43 -6.90 1.03
CA ASP A 19 -12.17 -6.72 -0.40
C ASP A 19 -13.39 -7.11 -1.27
N GLU A 20 -14.24 -8.03 -0.81
CA GLU A 20 -15.51 -8.38 -1.47
C GLU A 20 -16.64 -7.37 -1.20
N CYS A 21 -16.49 -6.54 -0.15
CA CYS A 21 -17.50 -5.62 0.34
C CYS A 21 -17.26 -4.17 -0.08
N THR A 22 -16.15 -3.86 -0.77
CA THR A 22 -15.79 -2.51 -1.20
C THR A 22 -15.15 -2.49 -2.58
N ASP A 23 -15.38 -1.41 -3.31
CA ASP A 23 -14.68 -1.15 -4.58
C ASP A 23 -13.25 -0.60 -4.35
N ASP A 24 -12.95 -0.11 -3.15
CA ASP A 24 -11.65 0.42 -2.76
C ASP A 24 -10.60 -0.69 -2.53
N TYR A 25 -9.33 -0.31 -2.55
CA TYR A 25 -8.22 -1.21 -2.20
C TYR A 25 -7.75 -0.92 -0.78
N ILE A 26 -7.87 -1.92 0.09
CA ILE A 26 -7.40 -1.83 1.48
C ILE A 26 -5.93 -2.25 1.55
N TYR A 27 -5.18 -1.66 2.47
CA TYR A 27 -3.80 -2.02 2.74
C TYR A 27 -3.45 -1.94 4.23
N ILE A 28 -2.40 -2.66 4.60
CA ILE A 28 -1.70 -2.59 5.87
C ILE A 28 -0.24 -2.33 5.53
N TYR A 29 0.34 -1.28 6.08
CA TYR A 29 1.76 -0.98 5.93
C TYR A 29 2.44 -0.92 7.29
N ASP A 30 3.23 -1.94 7.60
CA ASP A 30 4.15 -1.93 8.74
C ASP A 30 5.39 -1.11 8.39
N LEU A 31 5.39 0.16 8.83
CA LEU A 31 6.51 1.08 8.66
C LEU A 31 7.78 0.68 9.43
N SER A 32 7.66 -0.20 10.44
CA SER A 32 8.81 -0.64 11.25
C SER A 32 9.62 -1.70 10.51
N ASN A 33 8.93 -2.62 9.83
CA ASN A 33 9.54 -3.72 9.08
C ASN A 33 9.60 -3.47 7.56
N ASP A 34 9.15 -2.30 7.10
CA ASP A 34 9.00 -1.94 5.68
C ASP A 34 8.25 -3.03 4.87
N HIS A 35 7.14 -3.50 5.44
CA HIS A 35 6.33 -4.60 4.91
C HIS A 35 4.91 -4.13 4.63
N ALA A 36 4.43 -4.34 3.41
CA ALA A 36 3.09 -3.93 2.99
C ALA A 36 2.27 -5.12 2.48
N ILE A 37 0.99 -5.13 2.88
CA ILE A 37 -0.01 -6.10 2.44
C ILE A 37 -1.21 -5.31 1.90
N TYR A 38 -1.65 -5.65 0.71
CA TYR A 38 -2.80 -5.07 0.03
C TYR A 38 -3.89 -6.13 -0.18
N SER A 39 -5.12 -5.68 -0.30
CA SER A 39 -6.23 -6.42 -0.92
C SER A 39 -5.79 -7.03 -2.26
N LYS A 40 -6.16 -8.28 -2.51
CA LYS A 40 -5.62 -9.06 -3.65
C LYS A 40 -5.95 -8.40 -5.00
N ARG A 41 -7.13 -7.79 -5.09
CA ARG A 41 -7.62 -7.07 -6.28
C ARG A 41 -6.73 -5.91 -6.72
N VAL A 42 -5.85 -5.38 -5.85
CA VAL A 42 -4.95 -4.26 -6.23
C VAL A 42 -4.10 -4.62 -7.45
N THR A 43 -3.68 -5.88 -7.54
CA THR A 43 -2.84 -6.38 -8.62
C THR A 43 -3.62 -6.58 -9.92
N ASP A 44 -4.96 -6.64 -9.90
CA ASP A 44 -5.76 -6.72 -11.12
C ASP A 44 -5.80 -5.37 -11.85
N THR A 45 -5.68 -4.28 -11.09
CA THR A 45 -5.83 -2.90 -11.59
C THR A 45 -4.51 -2.18 -11.79
N PHE A 46 -3.58 -2.33 -10.84
CA PHE A 46 -2.31 -1.62 -10.82
C PHE A 46 -1.13 -2.52 -11.17
N ALA A 47 -0.05 -1.90 -11.66
CA ALA A 47 1.15 -2.57 -12.12
C ALA A 47 2.06 -3.02 -10.95
N LEU A 48 1.46 -3.64 -9.93
CA LEU A 48 2.16 -4.34 -8.85
C LEU A 48 2.29 -5.82 -9.19
N GLU A 49 3.44 -6.42 -8.91
CA GLU A 49 3.70 -7.85 -9.15
C GLU A 49 2.93 -8.74 -8.16
N CYS A 50 2.90 -8.35 -6.90
CA CYS A 50 2.25 -9.06 -5.80
C CYS A 50 1.55 -8.07 -4.87
N ALA A 51 0.55 -8.55 -4.13
CA ALA A 51 -0.20 -7.76 -3.16
C ALA A 51 0.50 -7.69 -1.79
N GLU A 52 1.54 -8.48 -1.57
CA GLU A 52 2.30 -8.54 -0.32
C GLU A 52 3.79 -8.52 -0.64
N PHE A 53 4.53 -7.62 0.00
CA PHE A 53 5.96 -7.47 -0.27
C PHE A 53 6.70 -6.79 0.88
N GLU A 54 7.91 -7.26 1.13
CA GLU A 54 8.94 -6.57 1.91
C GLU A 54 9.63 -5.49 1.06
N ASN A 55 10.39 -4.61 1.70
CA ASN A 55 11.03 -3.44 1.08
C ASN A 55 10.00 -2.56 0.36
N ALA A 56 8.87 -2.32 1.03
CA ALA A 56 7.71 -1.67 0.44
C ALA A 56 8.03 -0.29 -0.13
N GLY A 57 8.90 0.49 0.52
CA GLY A 57 9.35 1.77 -0.03
C GLY A 57 10.00 1.66 -1.41
N MET A 58 10.75 0.58 -1.68
CA MET A 58 11.36 0.34 -3.00
C MET A 58 10.34 -0.18 -4.01
N ARG A 59 9.51 -1.17 -3.62
CA ARG A 59 8.49 -1.76 -4.50
C ARG A 59 7.42 -0.76 -4.92
N LEU A 60 7.07 0.19 -4.04
CA LEU A 60 6.11 1.24 -4.36
C LEU A 60 6.62 2.21 -5.45
N LYS A 61 7.94 2.35 -5.63
CA LYS A 61 8.48 3.12 -6.76
C LYS A 61 8.11 2.53 -8.11
N ASP A 62 7.90 1.22 -8.20
CA ASP A 62 7.57 0.57 -9.47
C ASP A 62 6.16 0.95 -9.97
N VAL A 63 5.28 1.37 -9.05
CA VAL A 63 3.90 1.76 -9.36
C VAL A 63 3.65 3.27 -9.27
N ILE A 64 4.35 4.00 -8.39
CA ILE A 64 4.15 5.45 -8.24
C ILE A 64 4.69 6.19 -9.48
N TYR A 65 4.03 7.29 -9.87
CA TYR A 65 4.55 8.16 -10.92
C TYR A 65 5.83 8.88 -10.45
N PRO A 66 6.91 8.95 -11.27
CA PRO A 66 8.20 9.47 -10.82
C PRO A 66 8.19 10.86 -10.19
N ASP A 67 7.39 11.80 -10.72
CA ASP A 67 7.31 13.15 -10.18
C ASP A 67 6.64 13.20 -8.79
N ASP A 68 5.87 12.15 -8.43
CA ASP A 68 5.19 12.06 -7.13
C ASP A 68 6.08 11.41 -6.05
N TYR A 69 7.26 10.86 -6.42
CA TYR A 69 8.14 10.16 -5.47
C TYR A 69 8.52 11.01 -4.27
N GLU A 70 9.05 12.23 -4.52
CA GLU A 70 9.54 13.08 -3.43
C GLU A 70 8.43 13.37 -2.41
N ALA A 71 7.25 13.75 -2.88
CA ALA A 71 6.12 14.04 -2.02
C ALA A 71 5.67 12.81 -1.20
N VAL A 72 5.55 11.64 -1.84
CA VAL A 72 5.09 10.41 -1.17
C VAL A 72 6.12 9.93 -0.15
N PHE A 73 7.40 9.87 -0.51
CA PHE A 73 8.43 9.36 0.41
C PHE A 73 8.73 10.33 1.56
N ASN A 74 8.61 11.64 1.35
CA ASN A 74 8.68 12.61 2.46
C ASN A 74 7.51 12.40 3.43
N ASN A 75 6.29 12.19 2.94
CA ASN A 75 5.12 11.93 3.79
C ASN A 75 5.25 10.62 4.59
N ILE A 76 5.73 9.54 3.95
CA ILE A 76 6.03 8.27 4.64
C ILE A 76 7.12 8.45 5.69
N SER A 77 8.17 9.24 5.39
CA SER A 77 9.22 9.55 6.36
C SER A 77 8.69 10.37 7.54
N ASP A 78 7.84 11.36 7.29
CA ASP A 78 7.19 12.15 8.33
C ASP A 78 6.29 11.28 9.22
N LEU A 79 5.59 10.28 8.65
CA LEU A 79 4.81 9.29 9.41
C LEU A 79 5.72 8.44 10.30
N GLN A 80 6.79 7.90 9.73
CA GLN A 80 7.72 7.03 10.44
C GLN A 80 8.44 7.76 11.59
N ASN A 81 8.71 9.05 11.42
CA ASN A 81 9.30 9.92 12.44
C ASN A 81 8.27 10.52 13.41
N GLY A 82 6.98 10.22 13.24
CA GLY A 82 5.89 10.73 14.08
C GLY A 82 5.62 12.23 13.95
N ILE A 83 6.11 12.87 12.88
CA ILE A 83 5.88 14.28 12.54
C ILE A 83 4.42 14.49 12.15
N ILE A 84 3.87 13.54 11.37
CA ILE A 84 2.44 13.46 11.05
C ILE A 84 1.85 12.15 11.57
N LYS A 85 0.53 12.12 11.76
CA LYS A 85 -0.18 10.99 12.40
C LYS A 85 -0.95 10.10 11.43
N LYS A 86 -1.15 10.56 10.19
CA LYS A 86 -1.91 9.85 9.15
C LYS A 86 -1.36 10.15 7.76
N HIS A 87 -1.42 9.15 6.89
CA HIS A 87 -1.27 9.29 5.46
C HIS A 87 -2.60 9.78 4.88
N ASP A 88 -2.56 10.85 4.09
CA ASP A 88 -3.75 11.39 3.43
C ASP A 88 -3.28 12.21 2.22
N MET A 89 -3.17 11.54 1.07
CA MET A 89 -2.59 12.12 -0.14
C MET A 89 -3.30 11.65 -1.40
N GLU A 90 -3.29 12.52 -2.41
CA GLU A 90 -3.62 12.17 -3.78
C GLU A 90 -2.35 12.17 -4.63
N TYR A 91 -2.11 11.08 -5.34
CA TYR A 91 -0.93 10.90 -6.20
C TYR A 91 -1.21 9.84 -7.26
N ARG A 92 -0.30 9.64 -8.21
CA ARG A 92 -0.56 8.78 -9.36
C ARG A 92 0.09 7.42 -9.22
N TRP A 93 -0.69 6.39 -9.52
CA TRP A 93 -0.25 5.01 -9.67
C TRP A 93 -0.37 4.53 -11.10
N ARG A 94 0.55 3.64 -11.51
CA ARG A 94 0.54 2.99 -12.82
C ARG A 94 -0.54 1.91 -12.85
N SER A 95 -1.60 2.15 -13.60
CA SER A 95 -2.60 1.16 -13.97
C SER A 95 -2.05 0.21 -15.04
N LYS A 96 -2.49 -1.05 -15.02
CA LYS A 96 -2.24 -2.02 -16.09
C LYS A 96 -2.90 -1.64 -17.43
N LYS A 97 -3.98 -0.84 -17.41
CA LYS A 97 -4.78 -0.50 -18.59
C LYS A 97 -4.68 0.96 -19.01
N ASN A 98 -4.63 1.89 -18.05
CA ASN A 98 -4.91 3.31 -18.29
C ASN A 98 -3.69 4.23 -18.12
N GLY A 99 -2.47 3.69 -18.19
CA GLY A 99 -1.27 4.47 -17.86
C GLY A 99 -1.26 4.88 -16.40
N TYR A 100 -0.91 6.12 -16.08
CA TYR A 100 -0.94 6.63 -14.70
C TYR A 100 -2.30 7.24 -14.37
N VAL A 101 -2.88 6.84 -13.25
CA VAL A 101 -4.18 7.31 -12.75
C VAL A 101 -4.03 7.88 -11.35
N TRP A 102 -4.82 8.91 -11.03
CA TRP A 102 -4.86 9.47 -9.68
C TRP A 102 -5.54 8.51 -8.71
N ILE A 103 -4.95 8.36 -7.53
CA ILE A 103 -5.50 7.62 -6.39
C ILE A 103 -5.59 8.55 -5.19
N SER A 104 -6.56 8.29 -4.31
CA SER A 104 -6.64 8.91 -2.97
C SER A 104 -6.23 7.85 -1.95
N CYS A 105 -5.04 7.95 -1.40
CA CYS A 105 -4.52 7.00 -0.42
C CYS A 105 -4.64 7.58 1.00
N ARG A 106 -5.31 6.85 1.89
CA ARG A 106 -5.55 7.25 3.28
C ARG A 106 -5.19 6.10 4.21
N GLY A 107 -4.49 6.39 5.31
CA GLY A 107 -4.05 5.41 6.31
C GLY A 107 -3.52 6.05 7.57
#